data_AF-T1G9G6-F1
#
_entry.id   AF-T1G9G6-F1
#
_cell.length_a   1.000
_cell.length_b   1.000
_cell.length_c   1.000
_cell.angle_alpha   90.00
_cell.angle_beta   90.00
_cell.angle_gamma   90.00
#
_symmetry.space_group_name_H-M   'P 1'
#
loop_
_entity.id
_entity.type
_entity.pdbx_description
1 polymer ?
#
loop_
_entity_poly.entity_id
_entity_poly.type
_entity_poly.pdbx_seq_one_letter_code
_entity_poly.pdbx_strand_id
1 'polypeptide(L)'
;MVFMQHIISDFNINKIYNIEQETMQRWMRRIFLSYNDAPFHNFKHSFCVTQMIYAMLKTLDLSAKLAPLDIFILLFSGACHDLDHTGFNNTFHINAQTELALRYNDASPLENHHSATAFHILQDEDCNILKNMEPSDYLTFRRGVIRCILATDLAKHDAILDEFIAVLPLFDFKNNNHKLLLSMILIKIADISNEARPVECANIWMECLFQEYFHQSDVEKFKGLQVTPYMDRETVSKCKSQIAFIKTLLLPLIKSLHTLCPGSKEITRAVQRNMNHYMLRDK
;
A
#
# COMPACT_ATOMS: atom_id res chain seq x y z
N MET A 1 -5.92 12.69 -10.25
CA MET A 1 -5.81 11.85 -11.48
C MET A 1 -4.64 12.26 -12.39
N VAL A 2 -4.53 13.52 -12.84
CA VAL A 2 -3.44 13.96 -13.77
C VAL A 2 -2.03 13.63 -13.26
N PHE A 3 -1.73 13.96 -12.00
CA PHE A 3 -0.42 13.64 -11.42
C PHE A 3 -0.13 12.14 -11.36
N MET A 4 -1.14 11.29 -11.14
CA MET A 4 -0.96 9.84 -11.11
C MET A 4 -0.68 9.29 -12.52
N GLN A 5 -1.31 9.84 -13.55
CA GLN A 5 -0.97 9.52 -14.96
C GLN A 5 0.45 9.96 -15.30
N HIS A 6 0.87 11.13 -14.82
CA HIS A 6 2.23 11.62 -14.99
C HIS A 6 3.25 10.69 -14.32
N ILE A 7 3.00 10.25 -13.07
CA ILE A 7 3.86 9.30 -12.36
C ILE A 7 4.13 8.03 -13.18
N ILE A 8 3.10 7.47 -13.82
CA ILE A 8 3.23 6.27 -14.66
C ILE A 8 4.02 6.59 -15.94
N SER A 9 3.72 7.72 -16.57
CA SER A 9 4.33 8.12 -17.84
C SER A 9 5.80 8.55 -17.69
N ASP A 10 6.20 9.06 -16.52
CA ASP A 10 7.55 9.57 -16.27
C ASP A 10 8.63 8.48 -16.31
N PHE A 11 8.25 7.21 -16.13
CA PHE A 11 9.13 6.05 -16.35
C PHE A 11 9.03 5.45 -17.76
N ASN A 12 8.38 6.14 -18.70
CA ASN A 12 8.11 5.68 -20.07
C ASN A 12 7.31 4.37 -20.18
N ILE A 13 6.61 3.94 -19.12
CA ILE A 13 5.81 2.69 -19.09
C ILE A 13 4.79 2.67 -20.23
N ASN A 14 4.13 3.81 -20.47
CA ASN A 14 3.16 3.96 -21.54
C ASN A 14 3.77 3.70 -22.94
N LYS A 15 5.01 4.10 -23.17
CA LYS A 15 5.69 3.83 -24.45
C LYS A 15 6.15 2.37 -24.55
N ILE A 16 6.70 1.82 -23.46
CA ILE A 16 7.22 0.45 -23.41
C ILE A 16 6.12 -0.58 -23.65
N TYR A 17 4.96 -0.38 -23.03
CA TYR A 17 3.82 -1.32 -23.11
C TYR A 17 2.70 -0.84 -24.04
N ASN A 18 2.98 0.15 -24.90
CA ASN A 18 2.04 0.70 -25.88
C ASN A 18 0.66 1.04 -25.27
N ILE A 19 0.66 1.79 -24.17
CA ILE A 19 -0.55 2.21 -23.46
C ILE A 19 -1.04 3.52 -24.08
N GLU A 20 -2.19 3.43 -24.77
CA GLU A 20 -2.87 4.59 -25.34
C GLU A 20 -3.31 5.58 -24.25
N GLN A 21 -3.16 6.88 -24.53
CA GLN A 21 -3.50 7.94 -23.57
C GLN A 21 -4.97 7.88 -23.14
N GLU A 22 -5.90 7.63 -24.07
CA GLU A 22 -7.31 7.51 -23.74
C GLU A 22 -7.60 6.30 -22.83
N THR A 23 -7.03 5.14 -23.16
CA THR A 23 -7.17 3.92 -22.33
C THR A 23 -6.63 4.17 -20.91
N MET A 24 -5.48 4.83 -20.78
CA MET A 24 -4.92 5.21 -19.47
C MET A 24 -5.82 6.18 -18.69
N GLN A 25 -6.45 7.14 -19.36
CA GLN A 25 -7.38 8.08 -18.73
C GLN A 25 -8.66 7.39 -18.25
N ARG A 26 -9.22 6.50 -19.07
CA ARG A 26 -10.42 5.72 -18.74
C ARG A 26 -10.14 4.77 -17.57
N TRP A 27 -9.01 4.06 -17.60
CA TRP A 27 -8.53 3.24 -16.48
C TRP A 27 -8.37 4.06 -15.20
N MET A 28 -7.65 5.19 -15.25
CA MET A 28 -7.46 6.06 -14.07
C MET A 28 -8.79 6.58 -13.50
N ARG A 29 -9.74 6.93 -14.37
CA ARG A 29 -11.08 7.33 -13.95
C ARG A 29 -11.83 6.16 -13.30
N ARG A 30 -11.71 4.95 -13.84
CA ARG A 30 -12.32 3.75 -13.25
C ARG A 30 -11.73 3.43 -11.89
N ILE A 31 -10.41 3.52 -11.72
CA ILE A 31 -9.73 3.40 -10.42
C ILE A 31 -10.29 4.41 -9.43
N PHE A 32 -10.33 5.71 -9.81
CA PHE A 32 -10.89 6.77 -8.96
C PHE A 32 -12.32 6.47 -8.49
N LEU A 33 -13.20 6.02 -9.40
CA LEU A 33 -14.60 5.70 -9.08
C LEU A 33 -14.78 4.40 -8.27
N SER A 34 -13.75 3.56 -8.21
CA SER A 34 -13.78 2.28 -7.50
C SER A 34 -13.17 2.39 -6.09
N TYR A 35 -12.74 3.58 -5.67
CA TYR A 35 -12.41 3.86 -4.27
C TYR A 35 -13.63 4.45 -3.57
N ASN A 36 -14.02 3.85 -2.46
CA ASN A 36 -15.12 4.33 -1.63
C ASN A 36 -14.73 5.62 -0.89
N ASP A 37 -15.74 6.37 -0.43
CA ASP A 37 -15.55 7.60 0.35
C ASP A 37 -15.34 7.28 1.85
N ALA A 38 -14.32 6.46 2.13
CA ALA A 38 -13.90 6.13 3.49
C ALA A 38 -13.04 7.27 4.07
N PRO A 39 -13.06 7.51 5.39
CA PRO A 39 -12.24 8.58 5.98
C PRO A 39 -10.74 8.44 5.68
N PHE A 40 -10.19 7.23 5.74
CA PHE A 40 -8.78 6.93 5.49
C PHE A 40 -8.57 6.18 4.17
N HIS A 41 -9.16 5.00 4.00
CA HIS A 41 -8.91 4.13 2.84
C HIS A 41 -9.68 4.59 1.58
N ASN A 42 -9.34 5.78 1.08
CA ASN A 42 -9.95 6.44 -0.08
C ASN A 42 -8.92 6.70 -1.20
N PHE A 43 -9.38 7.30 -2.31
CA PHE A 43 -8.49 7.57 -3.46
C PHE A 43 -7.29 8.47 -3.12
N LYS A 44 -7.39 9.37 -2.12
CA LYS A 44 -6.25 10.21 -1.72
C LYS A 44 -5.16 9.37 -1.05
N HIS A 45 -5.53 8.32 -0.31
CA HIS A 45 -4.58 7.37 0.28
C HIS A 45 -3.85 6.62 -0.83
N SER A 46 -4.59 6.04 -1.79
CA SER A 46 -4.02 5.44 -3.00
C SER A 46 -3.03 6.36 -3.73
N PHE A 47 -3.37 7.65 -3.86
CA PHE A 47 -2.46 8.64 -4.40
C PHE A 47 -1.19 8.82 -3.55
N CYS A 48 -1.32 8.94 -2.22
CA CYS A 48 -0.19 9.04 -1.31
C CYS A 48 0.74 7.82 -1.40
N VAL A 49 0.19 6.61 -1.49
CA VAL A 49 0.97 5.37 -1.64
C VAL A 49 1.71 5.37 -2.98
N THR A 50 0.99 5.57 -4.08
CA THR A 50 1.58 5.61 -5.42
C THR A 50 2.67 6.68 -5.54
N GLN A 51 2.43 7.86 -4.95
CA GLN A 51 3.40 8.96 -4.94
C GLN A 51 4.62 8.64 -4.07
N MET A 52 4.46 7.93 -2.93
CA MET A 52 5.60 7.51 -2.13
C MET A 52 6.44 6.45 -2.86
N ILE A 53 5.81 5.50 -3.55
CA ILE A 53 6.52 4.54 -4.42
C ILE A 53 7.33 5.30 -5.48
N TYR A 54 6.72 6.26 -6.18
CA TYR A 54 7.40 7.12 -7.15
C TYR A 54 8.61 7.86 -6.54
N ALA A 55 8.42 8.46 -5.35
CA ALA A 55 9.49 9.16 -4.65
C ALA A 55 10.65 8.21 -4.29
N MET A 56 10.35 7.02 -3.75
CA MET A 56 11.38 6.02 -3.43
C MET A 56 12.12 5.54 -4.68
N LEU A 57 11.40 5.28 -5.78
CA LEU A 57 11.99 4.87 -7.04
C LEU A 57 13.04 5.86 -7.57
N LYS A 58 12.75 7.17 -7.44
CA LYS A 58 13.64 8.26 -7.87
C LYS A 58 14.76 8.53 -6.86
N THR A 59 14.42 8.72 -5.59
CA THR A 59 15.36 9.19 -4.55
C THR A 59 16.31 8.11 -4.04
N LEU A 60 15.92 6.83 -4.18
CA LEU A 60 16.77 5.69 -3.81
C LEU A 60 17.50 5.07 -5.01
N ASP A 61 17.41 5.71 -6.18
CA ASP A 61 18.01 5.24 -7.43
C ASP A 61 17.61 3.80 -7.79
N LEU A 62 16.37 3.42 -7.45
CA LEU A 62 15.84 2.09 -7.73
C LEU A 62 15.39 1.96 -9.19
N SER A 63 15.00 3.07 -9.82
CA SER A 63 14.61 3.06 -11.24
C SER A 63 15.76 2.70 -12.20
N ALA A 64 17.02 2.85 -11.78
CA ALA A 64 18.18 2.38 -12.52
C ALA A 64 18.51 0.88 -12.29
N LYS A 65 17.94 0.28 -11.25
CA LYS A 65 18.25 -1.10 -10.80
C LYS A 65 17.14 -2.10 -11.08
N LEU A 66 15.91 -1.62 -11.23
CA LEU A 66 14.72 -2.41 -11.50
C LEU A 66 14.37 -2.37 -12.98
N ALA A 67 13.83 -3.48 -13.50
CA ALA A 67 13.34 -3.51 -14.88
C ALA A 67 12.05 -2.68 -14.99
N PRO A 68 11.71 -2.18 -16.19
CA PRO A 68 10.45 -1.45 -16.40
C PRO A 68 9.21 -2.19 -15.91
N LEU A 69 9.19 -3.53 -16.04
CA LEU A 69 8.09 -4.36 -15.56
C LEU A 69 7.96 -4.33 -14.03
N ASP A 70 9.07 -4.38 -13.29
CA ASP A 70 9.08 -4.31 -11.82
C ASP A 70 8.55 -2.94 -11.34
N ILE A 71 8.96 -1.86 -12.03
CA ILE A 71 8.48 -0.49 -11.77
C ILE A 71 6.98 -0.40 -12.04
N PHE A 72 6.51 -0.99 -13.15
CA PHE A 72 5.10 -0.98 -13.50
C PHE A 72 4.26 -1.76 -12.49
N ILE A 73 4.73 -2.93 -12.04
CA ILE A 73 4.09 -3.70 -10.96
C ILE A 73 3.91 -2.83 -9.71
N LEU A 74 4.96 -2.13 -9.28
CA LEU A 74 4.92 -1.28 -8.08
C LEU A 74 3.91 -0.14 -8.20
N LEU A 75 3.95 0.61 -9.31
CA LEU A 75 3.04 1.75 -9.51
C LEU A 75 1.58 1.31 -9.68
N PHE A 76 1.34 0.22 -10.41
CA PHE A 76 0.00 -0.34 -10.56
C PHE A 76 -0.53 -0.82 -9.21
N SER A 77 0.29 -1.54 -8.44
CA SER A 77 -0.10 -2.05 -7.12
C SER A 77 -0.40 -0.90 -6.16
N GLY A 78 0.44 0.14 -6.11
CA GLY A 78 0.18 1.34 -5.29
C GLY A 78 -1.15 2.01 -5.63
N ALA A 79 -1.50 2.10 -6.92
CA ALA A 79 -2.76 2.70 -7.37
C ALA A 79 -3.99 1.84 -7.06
N CYS A 80 -3.82 0.53 -6.86
CA CYS A 80 -4.92 -0.44 -6.78
C CYS A 80 -5.05 -1.17 -5.43
N HIS A 81 -4.10 -1.03 -4.52
CA HIS A 81 -3.97 -1.93 -3.36
C HIS A 81 -5.17 -1.93 -2.40
N ASP A 82 -6.00 -0.88 -2.41
CA ASP A 82 -7.14 -0.66 -1.51
C ASP A 82 -8.46 -0.42 -2.29
N LEU A 83 -8.54 -0.88 -3.54
CA LEU A 83 -9.74 -0.71 -4.35
C LEU A 83 -10.98 -1.31 -3.69
N ASP A 84 -12.06 -0.54 -3.61
CA ASP A 84 -13.33 -0.94 -2.98
C ASP A 84 -13.19 -1.33 -1.50
N HIS A 85 -12.25 -0.71 -0.77
CA HIS A 85 -12.16 -0.84 0.68
C HIS A 85 -13.45 -0.36 1.36
N THR A 86 -13.96 -1.14 2.31
CA THR A 86 -15.31 -0.95 2.91
C THR A 86 -15.32 0.04 4.07
N GLY A 87 -14.15 0.45 4.56
CA GLY A 87 -13.98 1.21 5.79
C GLY A 87 -13.87 0.33 7.04
N PHE A 88 -13.85 -0.98 6.88
CA PHE A 88 -13.68 -1.97 7.95
C PHE A 88 -12.52 -2.90 7.61
N ASN A 89 -11.74 -3.32 8.60
CA ASN A 89 -10.59 -4.19 8.40
C ASN A 89 -10.96 -5.68 8.32
N ASN A 90 -9.96 -6.53 8.02
CA ASN A 90 -10.13 -7.98 7.95
C ASN A 90 -10.71 -8.60 9.24
N THR A 91 -10.30 -8.11 10.43
CA THR A 91 -10.84 -8.59 11.72
C THR A 91 -12.35 -8.41 11.81
N PHE A 92 -12.86 -7.25 11.40
CA PHE A 92 -14.30 -7.02 11.34
C PHE A 92 -14.98 -7.96 10.35
N HIS A 93 -14.45 -8.06 9.14
CA HIS A 93 -15.03 -8.89 8.08
C HIS A 93 -15.17 -10.35 8.50
N ILE A 94 -14.15 -10.90 9.17
CA ILE A 94 -14.10 -12.27 9.69
C ILE A 94 -15.09 -12.43 10.86
N ASN A 95 -15.01 -11.58 11.89
CA ASN A 95 -15.86 -11.67 13.07
C ASN A 95 -17.35 -11.50 12.74
N ALA A 96 -17.67 -10.63 11.77
CA ALA A 96 -19.03 -10.39 11.31
C ALA A 96 -19.49 -11.37 10.22
N GLN A 97 -18.65 -12.32 9.79
CA GLN A 97 -18.92 -13.31 8.74
C GLN A 97 -19.51 -12.68 7.47
N THR A 98 -18.93 -11.55 7.07
CA THR A 98 -19.38 -10.82 5.88
C THR A 98 -19.16 -11.64 4.60
N GLU A 99 -19.80 -11.24 3.50
CA GLU A 99 -19.63 -11.90 2.20
C GLU A 99 -18.16 -11.99 1.77
N LEU A 100 -17.35 -10.96 2.04
CA LEU A 100 -15.92 -10.98 1.71
C LEU A 100 -15.17 -12.06 2.50
N ALA A 101 -15.42 -12.17 3.80
CA ALA A 101 -14.79 -13.20 4.63
C ALA A 101 -15.17 -14.62 4.17
N LEU A 102 -16.46 -14.84 3.90
CA LEU A 102 -16.95 -16.13 3.39
C LEU A 102 -16.38 -16.46 2.01
N ARG A 103 -16.33 -15.49 1.10
CA ARG A 103 -15.80 -15.66 -0.26
C ARG A 103 -14.31 -16.03 -0.27
N TYR A 104 -13.53 -15.40 0.60
CA TYR A 104 -12.09 -15.58 0.68
C TYR A 104 -11.64 -16.52 1.80
N ASN A 105 -12.59 -17.19 2.46
CA ASN A 105 -12.33 -18.18 3.52
C ASN A 105 -11.38 -17.63 4.60
N ASP A 106 -11.67 -16.42 5.08
CA ASP A 106 -10.90 -15.68 6.10
C ASP A 106 -9.42 -15.38 5.75
N ALA A 107 -8.97 -15.73 4.54
CA ALA A 107 -7.58 -15.54 4.12
C ALA A 107 -7.42 -14.19 3.41
N SER A 108 -6.94 -13.17 4.15
CA SER A 108 -6.75 -11.79 3.67
C SER A 108 -7.95 -11.30 2.80
N PRO A 109 -9.19 -11.26 3.35
CA PRO A 109 -10.38 -11.00 2.54
C PRO A 109 -10.33 -9.69 1.75
N LEU A 110 -9.87 -8.61 2.37
CA LEU A 110 -9.78 -7.29 1.73
C LEU A 110 -8.74 -7.28 0.63
N GLU A 111 -7.52 -7.73 0.89
CA GLU A 111 -6.44 -7.65 -0.09
C GLU A 111 -6.70 -8.55 -1.30
N ASN A 112 -7.36 -9.69 -1.11
CA ASN A 112 -7.86 -10.50 -2.23
C ASN A 112 -8.95 -9.78 -3.02
N HIS A 113 -9.87 -9.08 -2.35
CA HIS A 113 -10.91 -8.28 -2.98
C HIS A 113 -10.33 -7.12 -3.80
N HIS A 114 -9.39 -6.36 -3.23
CA HIS A 114 -8.70 -5.26 -3.91
C HIS A 114 -7.99 -5.74 -5.18
N SER A 115 -7.26 -6.85 -5.08
CA SER A 115 -6.59 -7.47 -6.22
C SER A 115 -7.58 -7.96 -7.29
N ALA A 116 -8.66 -8.63 -6.88
CA ALA A 116 -9.71 -9.09 -7.80
C ALA A 116 -10.37 -7.92 -8.54
N THR A 117 -10.72 -6.85 -7.82
CA THR A 117 -11.29 -5.62 -8.37
C THR A 117 -10.35 -4.95 -9.37
N ALA A 118 -9.05 -4.87 -9.05
CA ALA A 118 -8.04 -4.31 -9.95
C ALA A 118 -8.00 -5.02 -11.32
N PHE A 119 -8.04 -6.35 -11.32
CA PHE A 119 -8.02 -7.13 -12.57
C PHE A 119 -9.39 -7.22 -13.24
N HIS A 120 -10.49 -7.12 -12.49
CA HIS A 120 -11.82 -7.03 -13.05
C HIS A 120 -12.00 -5.75 -13.88
N ILE A 121 -11.47 -4.62 -13.40
CA ILE A 121 -11.45 -3.35 -14.14
C ILE A 121 -10.78 -3.51 -15.52
N LEU A 122 -9.72 -4.32 -15.60
CA LEU A 122 -8.98 -4.57 -16.84
C LEU A 122 -9.71 -5.51 -17.81
N GLN A 123 -10.85 -6.11 -17.43
CA GLN A 123 -11.70 -6.87 -18.36
C GLN A 123 -12.52 -5.97 -19.28
N ASP A 124 -12.69 -4.69 -18.91
CA ASP A 124 -13.22 -3.66 -19.79
C ASP A 124 -12.13 -3.23 -20.78
N GLU A 125 -12.29 -3.53 -22.08
CA GLU A 125 -11.28 -3.23 -23.11
C GLU A 125 -10.89 -1.75 -23.16
N ASP A 126 -11.83 -0.86 -22.84
CA ASP A 126 -11.60 0.59 -22.80
C ASP A 126 -10.75 1.02 -21.59
N CYS A 127 -10.65 0.18 -20.57
CA CYS A 127 -9.82 0.39 -19.38
C CYS A 127 -8.57 -0.50 -19.38
N ASN A 128 -8.41 -1.41 -20.35
CA ASN A 128 -7.35 -2.40 -20.33
C ASN A 128 -6.00 -1.82 -20.78
N ILE A 129 -5.28 -1.19 -19.85
CA ILE A 129 -3.92 -0.68 -20.07
C ILE A 129 -2.87 -1.78 -20.31
N LEU A 130 -3.24 -3.06 -20.20
CA LEU A 130 -2.36 -4.21 -20.44
C LEU A 130 -2.65 -4.92 -21.77
N LYS A 131 -3.61 -4.43 -22.58
CA LYS A 131 -4.09 -5.11 -23.80
C LYS A 131 -2.99 -5.41 -24.84
N ASN A 132 -1.93 -4.61 -24.85
CA ASN A 132 -0.81 -4.73 -25.77
C ASN A 132 0.45 -5.37 -25.14
N MET A 133 0.35 -5.84 -23.89
CA MET A 133 1.48 -6.47 -23.19
C MET A 133 1.69 -7.90 -23.68
N GLU A 134 2.95 -8.29 -23.89
CA GLU A 134 3.29 -9.67 -24.26
C GLU A 134 2.78 -10.68 -23.21
N PRO A 135 2.30 -11.87 -23.61
CA PRO A 135 1.71 -12.83 -22.67
C PRO A 135 2.63 -13.23 -21.51
N SER A 136 3.95 -13.37 -21.75
CA SER A 136 4.92 -13.69 -20.71
C SER A 136 5.09 -12.57 -19.69
N ASP A 137 5.07 -11.32 -20.15
CA ASP A 137 5.15 -10.13 -19.31
C ASP A 137 3.87 -9.98 -18.50
N TYR A 138 2.70 -10.23 -19.11
CA TYR A 138 1.42 -10.21 -18.42
C TYR A 138 1.36 -11.21 -17.25
N LEU A 139 1.83 -12.44 -17.45
CA LEU A 139 1.86 -13.45 -16.38
C LEU A 139 2.77 -13.01 -15.22
N THR A 140 3.94 -12.46 -15.54
CA THR A 140 4.88 -11.94 -14.54
C THR A 140 4.31 -10.73 -13.81
N PHE A 141 3.71 -9.79 -14.55
CA PHE A 141 3.04 -8.61 -14.05
C PHE A 141 1.91 -8.99 -13.09
N ARG A 142 0.99 -9.86 -13.54
CA ARG A 142 -0.15 -10.31 -12.75
C ARG A 142 0.31 -10.95 -11.45
N ARG A 143 1.29 -11.86 -11.50
CA ARG A 143 1.87 -12.50 -10.32
C ARG A 143 2.48 -11.47 -9.37
N GLY A 144 3.24 -10.50 -9.90
CA GLY A 144 3.87 -9.45 -9.13
C GLY A 144 2.86 -8.58 -8.40
N VAL A 145 1.84 -8.09 -9.12
CA VAL A 145 0.77 -7.26 -8.56
C VAL A 145 -0.02 -7.98 -7.47
N ILE A 146 -0.42 -9.23 -7.71
CA ILE A 146 -1.12 -10.04 -6.68
C ILE A 146 -0.26 -10.15 -5.41
N ARG A 147 1.03 -10.46 -5.56
CA ARG A 147 1.96 -10.61 -4.43
C ARG A 147 2.18 -9.28 -3.70
N CYS A 148 2.26 -8.16 -4.41
CA CYS A 148 2.39 -6.83 -3.81
C CYS A 148 1.12 -6.39 -3.07
N ILE A 149 -0.06 -6.57 -3.64
CA ILE A 149 -1.32 -6.20 -2.97
C ILE A 149 -1.55 -7.10 -1.75
N LEU A 150 -1.38 -8.43 -1.87
CA LEU A 150 -1.52 -9.31 -0.71
C LEU A 150 -0.46 -9.07 0.38
N ALA A 151 0.66 -8.41 0.05
CA ALA A 151 1.68 -8.05 1.04
C ALA A 151 1.25 -6.90 1.96
N THR A 152 0.25 -6.10 1.58
CA THR A 152 -0.20 -4.96 2.39
C THR A 152 -0.97 -5.40 3.64
N ASP A 153 -1.52 -6.62 3.64
CA ASP A 153 -2.10 -7.25 4.85
C ASP A 153 -1.08 -7.21 6.01
N LEU A 154 -1.42 -6.47 7.06
CA LEU A 154 -0.57 -6.31 8.23
C LEU A 154 -0.39 -7.62 9.00
N ALA A 155 -1.31 -8.60 8.88
CA ALA A 155 -1.14 -9.93 9.47
C ALA A 155 0.02 -10.72 8.83
N LYS A 156 0.51 -10.30 7.64
CA LYS A 156 1.67 -10.90 6.96
C LYS A 156 2.97 -10.13 7.19
N HIS A 157 2.94 -9.05 7.97
CA HIS A 157 4.07 -8.12 8.12
C HIS A 157 5.37 -8.81 8.53
N ASP A 158 5.36 -9.53 9.65
CA ASP A 158 6.56 -10.15 10.21
C ASP A 158 7.14 -11.21 9.27
N ALA A 159 6.29 -12.09 8.74
CA ALA A 159 6.71 -13.14 7.82
C ALA A 159 7.43 -12.60 6.58
N ILE A 160 6.91 -11.51 5.99
CA ILE A 160 7.50 -10.88 4.81
C ILE A 160 8.82 -10.17 5.16
N LEU A 161 8.85 -9.48 6.31
CA LEU A 161 10.05 -8.78 6.78
C LEU A 161 11.19 -9.77 7.08
N ASP A 162 10.88 -10.87 7.75
CA ASP A 162 11.83 -11.93 8.07
C ASP A 162 12.39 -12.60 6.81
N GLU A 163 11.51 -12.90 5.84
CA GLU A 163 11.94 -13.44 4.54
C GLU A 163 12.90 -12.47 3.84
N PHE A 164 12.60 -11.16 3.87
CA PHE A 164 13.47 -10.15 3.24
C PHE A 164 14.81 -10.03 3.95
N ILE A 165 14.82 -9.96 5.27
CA ILE A 165 16.05 -9.88 6.08
C ILE A 165 16.94 -11.10 5.83
N ALA A 166 16.36 -12.29 5.73
CA ALA A 166 17.09 -13.52 5.43
C ALA A 166 17.77 -13.47 4.05
N VAL A 167 17.16 -12.82 3.07
CA VAL A 167 17.69 -12.68 1.70
C VAL A 167 18.73 -11.56 1.58
N LEU A 168 18.70 -10.53 2.43
CA LEU A 168 19.57 -9.34 2.33
C LEU A 168 21.06 -9.64 2.09
N PRO A 169 21.72 -10.59 2.80
CA PRO A 169 23.14 -10.88 2.59
C PRO A 169 23.48 -11.43 1.20
N LEU A 170 22.50 -12.01 0.51
CA LEU A 170 22.63 -12.66 -0.80
C LEU A 170 21.79 -11.93 -1.87
N PHE A 171 21.33 -10.71 -1.57
CA PHE A 171 20.41 -10.00 -2.46
C PHE A 171 21.06 -9.75 -3.82
N ASP A 172 20.28 -9.95 -4.89
CA ASP A 172 20.74 -9.80 -6.27
C ASP A 172 19.61 -9.18 -7.10
N PHE A 173 19.89 -8.03 -7.70
CA PHE A 173 18.94 -7.33 -8.58
C PHE A 173 18.65 -8.10 -9.88
N LYS A 174 19.42 -9.14 -10.22
CA LYS A 174 19.12 -10.04 -11.34
C LYS A 174 18.17 -11.17 -10.94
N ASN A 175 17.98 -11.43 -9.65
CA ASN A 175 17.09 -12.49 -9.17
C ASN A 175 15.65 -11.96 -9.04
N ASN A 176 14.73 -12.57 -9.80
CA ASN A 176 13.33 -12.16 -9.83
C ASN A 176 12.60 -12.34 -8.49
N ASN A 177 12.96 -13.34 -7.68
CA ASN A 177 12.35 -13.52 -6.36
C ASN A 177 12.85 -12.47 -5.37
N HIS A 178 14.15 -12.12 -5.42
CA HIS A 178 14.72 -11.05 -4.59
C HIS A 178 14.07 -9.70 -4.93
N LYS A 179 13.94 -9.38 -6.22
CA LYS A 179 13.24 -8.16 -6.68
C LYS A 179 11.77 -8.13 -6.28
N LEU A 180 11.06 -9.27 -6.35
CA LEU A 180 9.67 -9.35 -5.93
C LEU A 180 9.52 -9.06 -4.43
N LEU A 181 10.40 -9.64 -3.61
CA LEU A 181 10.39 -9.41 -2.17
C LEU A 181 10.75 -7.96 -1.82
N LEU A 182 11.72 -7.36 -2.52
CA LEU A 182 11.99 -5.93 -2.43
C LEU A 182 10.74 -5.10 -2.80
N SER A 183 10.00 -5.50 -3.84
CA SER A 183 8.78 -4.81 -4.26
C SER A 183 7.69 -4.88 -3.19
N MET A 184 7.54 -6.02 -2.51
CA MET A 184 6.64 -6.20 -1.37
C MET A 184 7.04 -5.28 -0.21
N ILE A 185 8.34 -5.14 0.10
CA ILE A 185 8.81 -4.22 1.14
C ILE A 185 8.54 -2.75 0.76
N LEU A 186 8.79 -2.38 -0.51
CA LEU A 186 8.58 -1.02 -1.00
C LEU A 186 7.10 -0.62 -0.94
N ILE A 187 6.18 -1.48 -1.38
CA ILE A 187 4.74 -1.17 -1.27
C ILE A 187 4.30 -1.08 0.18
N LYS A 188 4.75 -1.98 1.07
CA LYS A 188 4.44 -1.91 2.50
C LYS A 188 4.93 -0.60 3.12
N ILE A 189 6.15 -0.17 2.82
CA ILE A 189 6.66 1.11 3.32
C ILE A 189 5.78 2.25 2.80
N ALA A 190 5.47 2.26 1.50
CA ALA A 190 4.67 3.32 0.88
C ALA A 190 3.25 3.40 1.45
N ASP A 191 2.61 2.25 1.66
CA ASP A 191 1.27 2.12 2.21
C ASP A 191 1.17 2.79 3.58
N ILE A 192 2.10 2.47 4.47
CA ILE A 192 2.11 3.03 5.83
C ILE A 192 3.05 4.24 6.00
N SER A 193 3.29 4.99 4.91
CA SER A 193 4.31 6.06 4.87
C SER A 193 3.84 7.45 5.33
N ASN A 194 2.60 7.60 5.80
CA ASN A 194 2.08 8.93 6.17
C ASN A 194 2.99 9.65 7.19
N GLU A 195 3.63 8.90 8.07
CA GLU A 195 4.58 9.43 9.07
C GLU A 195 5.94 9.86 8.52
N ALA A 196 6.22 9.59 7.25
CA ALA A 196 7.39 10.13 6.56
C ALA A 196 7.13 11.53 5.95
N ARG A 197 5.88 12.01 5.97
CA ARG A 197 5.47 13.32 5.46
C ARG A 197 5.62 14.40 6.54
N PRO A 198 5.60 15.70 6.16
CA PRO A 198 5.54 16.79 7.13
C PRO A 198 4.44 16.57 8.17
N VAL A 199 4.69 17.01 9.41
CA VAL A 199 3.84 16.74 10.58
C VAL A 199 2.39 17.17 10.34
N GLU A 200 2.18 18.28 9.63
CA GLU A 200 0.87 18.83 9.32
C GLU A 200 0.07 17.86 8.42
N CYS A 201 0.73 17.26 7.44
CA CYS A 201 0.12 16.26 6.56
C CYS A 201 -0.13 14.94 7.30
N ALA A 202 0.86 14.48 8.08
CA ALA A 202 0.74 13.24 8.85
C ALA A 202 -0.42 13.31 9.86
N ASN A 203 -0.58 14.45 10.54
CA ASN A 203 -1.67 14.66 11.50
C ASN A 203 -3.05 14.63 10.85
N ILE A 204 -3.23 15.15 9.62
CA ILE A 204 -4.50 15.04 8.89
C ILE A 204 -4.85 13.56 8.67
N TRP A 205 -3.87 12.78 8.20
CA TRP A 205 -4.06 11.34 7.96
C TRP A 205 -4.29 10.55 9.24
N MET A 206 -3.64 10.91 10.35
CA MET A 206 -3.91 10.34 11.65
C MET A 206 -5.37 10.58 12.06
N GLU A 207 -5.90 11.79 11.88
CA GLU A 207 -7.31 12.08 12.19
C GLU A 207 -8.28 11.26 11.32
N CYS A 208 -8.01 11.17 10.01
CA CYS A 208 -8.75 10.29 9.10
C CYS A 208 -8.73 8.83 9.55
N LEU A 209 -7.56 8.31 9.93
CA LEU A 209 -7.38 6.93 10.39
C LEU A 209 -8.24 6.64 11.63
N PHE A 210 -8.15 7.52 12.63
CA PHE A 210 -8.92 7.34 13.85
C PHE A 210 -10.41 7.52 13.63
N GLN A 211 -10.85 8.40 12.73
CA GLN A 211 -12.27 8.50 12.37
C GLN A 211 -12.80 7.17 11.82
N GLU A 212 -12.04 6.49 10.96
CA GLU A 212 -12.41 5.19 10.41
C GLU A 212 -12.37 4.08 11.46
N TYR A 213 -11.31 4.02 12.27
CA TYR A 213 -11.19 3.05 13.37
C TYR A 213 -12.32 3.19 14.40
N PHE A 214 -12.66 4.43 14.75
CA PHE A 214 -13.75 4.70 15.69
C PHE A 214 -15.10 4.31 15.12
N HIS A 215 -15.31 4.51 13.82
CA HIS A 215 -16.52 4.03 13.16
C HIS A 215 -16.63 2.51 13.25
N GLN A 216 -15.55 1.78 12.96
CA GLN A 216 -15.54 0.32 13.09
C GLN A 216 -15.84 -0.12 14.53
N SER A 217 -15.14 0.42 15.53
CA SER A 217 -15.33 -0.01 16.93
C SER A 217 -16.73 0.30 17.48
N ASP A 218 -17.34 1.41 17.05
CA ASP A 218 -18.74 1.71 17.39
C ASP A 218 -19.71 0.68 16.77
N VAL A 219 -19.48 0.27 15.53
CA VAL A 219 -20.28 -0.76 14.84
C VAL A 219 -20.07 -2.14 15.48
N GLU A 220 -18.84 -2.47 15.88
CA GLU A 220 -18.53 -3.70 16.64
C GLU A 220 -19.32 -3.74 17.95
N LYS A 221 -19.31 -2.65 18.73
CA LYS A 221 -20.10 -2.50 19.97
C LYS A 221 -21.60 -2.68 19.70
N PHE A 222 -22.12 -2.00 18.69
CA PHE A 222 -23.55 -2.08 18.34
C PHE A 222 -23.99 -3.49 17.94
N LYS A 223 -23.15 -4.23 17.22
CA LYS A 223 -23.42 -5.61 16.79
C LYS A 223 -23.12 -6.67 17.85
N GLY A 224 -22.59 -6.29 19.01
CA GLY A 224 -22.15 -7.23 20.05
C GLY A 224 -20.94 -8.08 19.63
N LEU A 225 -20.10 -7.57 18.72
CA LEU A 225 -18.86 -8.20 18.31
C LEU A 225 -17.72 -7.85 19.28
N GLN A 226 -16.64 -8.63 19.24
CA GLN A 226 -15.42 -8.29 19.98
C GLN A 226 -14.85 -6.98 19.43
N VAL A 227 -14.78 -5.97 20.30
CA VAL A 227 -14.23 -4.65 19.95
C VAL A 227 -12.72 -4.73 19.82
N THR A 228 -12.18 -4.16 18.74
CA THR A 228 -10.75 -4.07 18.50
C THR A 228 -10.12 -3.02 19.45
N PRO A 229 -9.27 -3.41 20.44
CA PRO A 229 -8.91 -2.50 21.55
C PRO A 229 -8.20 -1.21 21.12
N TYR A 230 -7.30 -1.29 20.14
CA TYR A 230 -6.55 -0.12 19.65
C TYR A 230 -7.39 0.81 18.75
N MET A 231 -8.65 0.46 18.49
CA MET A 231 -9.61 1.25 17.72
C MET A 231 -10.70 1.86 18.59
N ASP A 232 -10.73 1.60 19.91
CA ASP A 232 -11.79 2.12 20.77
C ASP A 232 -11.49 3.57 21.20
N ARG A 233 -12.36 4.50 20.77
CA ARG A 233 -12.29 5.94 21.08
C ARG A 233 -12.27 6.26 22.58
N GLU A 234 -12.79 5.36 23.42
CA GLU A 234 -12.83 5.55 24.87
C GLU A 234 -11.49 5.23 25.54
N THR A 235 -10.63 4.44 24.90
CA THR A 235 -9.41 3.91 25.55
C THR A 235 -8.12 4.24 24.81
N VAL A 236 -8.18 4.55 23.50
CA VAL A 236 -6.96 4.75 22.71
C VAL A 236 -6.39 6.16 22.88
N SER A 237 -5.07 6.22 23.14
CA SER A 237 -4.29 7.45 22.92
C SER A 237 -3.76 7.44 21.49
N LYS A 238 -4.17 8.43 20.68
CA LYS A 238 -3.67 8.60 19.31
C LYS A 238 -2.14 8.69 19.27
N CYS A 239 -1.54 9.49 20.15
CA CYS A 239 -0.08 9.66 20.20
C CYS A 239 0.63 8.34 20.54
N LYS A 240 0.17 7.61 21.56
CA LYS A 240 0.77 6.31 21.93
C LYS A 240 0.63 5.29 20.83
N SER A 241 -0.53 5.26 20.16
CA SER A 241 -0.77 4.40 19.00
C SER A 241 0.21 4.71 17.87
N GLN A 242 0.37 5.97 17.46
CA GLN A 242 1.32 6.34 16.41
C GLN A 242 2.77 6.02 16.79
N ILE A 243 3.18 6.28 18.04
CA ILE A 243 4.53 5.94 18.51
C ILE A 243 4.77 4.42 18.43
N ALA A 244 3.81 3.61 18.87
CA ALA A 244 3.91 2.15 18.80
C ALA A 244 3.97 1.68 17.34
N PHE A 245 3.07 2.17 16.49
CA PHE A 245 3.00 1.85 15.06
C PHE A 245 4.32 2.16 14.34
N ILE A 246 4.87 3.36 14.56
CA ILE A 246 6.15 3.78 13.97
C ILE A 246 7.29 2.85 14.42
N LYS A 247 7.38 2.54 15.71
CA LYS A 247 8.46 1.71 16.27
C LYS A 247 8.42 0.26 15.82
N THR A 248 7.22 -0.30 15.75
CA THR A 248 7.01 -1.74 15.58
C THR A 248 6.84 -2.15 14.13
N LEU A 249 6.26 -1.29 13.29
CA LEU A 249 5.98 -1.64 11.88
C LEU A 249 6.83 -0.82 10.91
N LEU A 250 6.76 0.51 10.97
CA LEU A 250 7.35 1.35 9.93
C LEU A 250 8.90 1.38 9.98
N LEU A 251 9.48 1.62 11.16
CA LEU A 251 10.93 1.73 11.30
C LEU A 251 11.69 0.44 10.94
N PRO A 252 11.25 -0.77 11.35
CA PRO A 252 11.89 -2.01 10.93
C PRO A 252 11.92 -2.21 9.41
N LEU A 253 10.80 -1.94 8.71
CA LEU A 253 10.75 -1.99 7.25
C LEU A 253 11.77 -1.04 6.62
N ILE A 254 11.78 0.23 7.01
CA ILE A 254 12.72 1.21 6.42
C ILE A 254 14.17 0.83 6.72
N LYS A 255 14.48 0.37 7.94
CA LYS A 255 15.82 -0.06 8.32
C LYS A 255 16.31 -1.24 7.48
N SER A 256 15.44 -2.18 7.13
CA SER A 256 15.81 -3.30 6.25
C SER A 256 16.30 -2.83 4.86
N LEU A 257 15.79 -1.69 4.37
CA LEU A 257 16.25 -1.10 3.10
C LEU A 257 17.62 -0.44 3.19
N HIS A 258 18.12 -0.07 4.37
CA HIS A 258 19.37 0.70 4.51
C HIS A 258 20.55 -0.02 3.86
N THR A 259 20.56 -1.36 3.91
CA THR A 259 21.60 -2.22 3.32
C THR A 259 21.64 -2.10 1.80
N LEU A 260 20.50 -2.07 1.13
CA LEU A 260 20.41 -2.01 -0.34
C LEU A 260 20.38 -0.57 -0.88
N CYS A 261 19.80 0.33 -0.09
CA CYS A 261 19.50 1.71 -0.45
C CYS A 261 19.86 2.65 0.71
N PRO A 262 21.14 3.03 0.90
CA PRO A 262 21.55 3.87 2.03
C PRO A 262 20.81 5.22 2.14
N GLY A 263 20.30 5.76 1.02
CA GLY A 263 19.47 6.97 0.99
C GLY A 263 18.15 6.87 1.77
N SER A 264 17.67 5.65 2.05
CA SER A 264 16.45 5.43 2.85
C SER A 264 16.57 5.91 4.30
N LYS A 265 17.79 6.23 4.77
CA LYS A 265 18.02 6.93 6.04
C LYS A 265 17.29 8.27 6.14
N GLU A 266 17.04 8.96 5.02
CA GLU A 266 16.25 10.20 5.04
C GLU A 266 14.78 9.94 5.44
N ILE A 267 14.22 8.82 4.97
CA ILE A 267 12.86 8.39 5.36
C ILE A 267 12.84 8.09 6.86
N THR A 268 13.85 7.39 7.38
CA THR A 268 13.99 7.15 8.83
C THR A 268 14.04 8.45 9.62
N ARG A 269 14.80 9.46 9.17
CA ARG A 269 14.85 10.77 9.83
C ARG A 269 13.50 11.47 9.81
N ALA A 270 12.78 11.43 8.69
CA ALA A 270 11.46 12.01 8.58
C ALA A 270 10.48 11.37 9.59
N VAL A 271 10.41 10.05 9.61
CA VAL A 271 9.57 9.28 10.54
C VAL A 271 9.94 9.52 12.00
N GLN A 272 11.24 9.59 12.31
CA GLN A 272 11.71 9.86 13.66
C GLN A 272 11.32 11.27 14.14
N ARG A 273 11.27 12.27 13.24
CA ARG A 273 10.79 13.61 13.59
C ARG A 273 9.32 13.59 14.01
N ASN A 274 8.45 12.91 13.25
CA ASN A 274 7.03 12.79 13.62
C ASN A 274 6.84 11.98 14.91
N MET A 275 7.60 10.89 15.09
CA MET A 275 7.55 10.14 16.34
C MET A 275 7.94 11.01 17.54
N ASN A 276 8.99 11.83 17.41
CA ASN A 276 9.40 12.77 18.45
C ASN A 276 8.31 13.82 18.72
N HIS A 277 7.61 14.29 17.68
CA HIS A 277 6.47 15.20 17.82
C HIS A 277 5.36 14.57 18.69
N TYR A 278 4.99 13.31 18.46
CA TYR A 278 4.00 12.61 19.29
C TYR A 278 4.49 12.42 20.74
N MET A 279 5.77 12.10 20.95
CA MET A 279 6.34 11.94 22.29
C MET A 279 6.32 13.23 23.11
N LEU A 280 6.37 14.40 22.45
CA LEU A 280 6.26 15.70 23.13
C LEU A 280 4.82 16.06 23.50
N ARG A 281 3.82 15.52 22.78
CA ARG A 281 2.38 15.77 23.02
C ARG A 281 1.71 14.74 23.93
N ASP A 282 2.35 13.61 24.16
CA ASP A 282 1.90 12.57 25.11
C ASP A 282 2.31 12.88 26.57
N LYS A 283 3.13 13.93 26.78
CA LYS A 283 3.47 14.47 28.11
C LYS A 283 2.42 15.46 28.58
#